data_AF-A0AA90Z5S5-F1
#
_entry.id   AF-A0AA90Z5S5-F1
#
_cell.length_a   1.000
_cell.length_b   1.000
_cell.length_c   1.000
_cell.angle_alpha   90.00
_cell.angle_beta   90.00
_cell.angle_gamma   90.00
#
_symmetry.space_group_name_H-M   'P 1'
#
loop_
_entity.id
_entity.type
_entity.pdbx_description
1 polymer ?
#
loop_
_entity_poly.entity_id
_entity_poly.type
_entity_poly.pdbx_seq_one_letter_code
_entity_poly.pdbx_strand_id
1 'polypeptide(L)'
;MKHLAFYAIVGAFASPLAAETLYLYEDTHDLPPPYKQWWSAIPEDKKYDEQTHRHVYVRGDGKYGDFFGVLYVDCINPEYSEWLAVGGSLNSEDVPNQAIVNLRLEICSNGEET
;
A
#
# COMPACT_ATOMS: atom_id res chain seq x y z
N MET A 1 -16.09 -45.64 -38.46
CA MET A 1 -16.48 -44.97 -37.20
C MET A 1 -15.31 -44.10 -36.75
N LYS A 2 -15.55 -42.84 -36.35
CA LYS A 2 -14.52 -41.96 -35.77
C LYS A 2 -15.04 -41.45 -34.42
N HIS A 3 -14.28 -41.66 -33.35
CA HIS A 3 -14.61 -41.14 -32.04
C HIS A 3 -14.14 -39.69 -31.93
N LEU A 4 -15.04 -38.76 -31.62
CA LEU A 4 -14.63 -37.43 -31.15
C LEU A 4 -14.43 -37.51 -29.64
N ALA A 5 -13.18 -37.34 -29.19
CA ALA A 5 -12.88 -37.12 -27.79
C ALA A 5 -13.12 -35.65 -27.45
N PHE A 6 -14.05 -35.37 -26.53
CA PHE A 6 -14.20 -34.03 -25.95
C PHE A 6 -13.10 -33.81 -24.91
N TYR A 7 -12.16 -32.91 -25.22
CA TYR A 7 -11.20 -32.43 -24.22
C TYR A 7 -11.86 -31.37 -23.35
N ALA A 8 -12.19 -31.74 -22.11
CA ALA A 8 -12.62 -30.79 -21.09
C ALA A 8 -11.41 -29.98 -20.59
N ILE A 9 -11.23 -28.77 -21.12
CA ILE A 9 -10.23 -27.83 -20.61
C ILE A 9 -10.73 -27.29 -19.27
N VAL A 10 -10.26 -27.88 -18.18
CA VAL A 10 -10.46 -27.34 -16.83
C VAL A 10 -9.59 -26.09 -16.71
N GLY A 11 -10.21 -24.92 -16.91
CA GLY A 11 -9.55 -23.63 -16.68
C GLY A 11 -9.18 -23.50 -15.21
N ALA A 12 -7.88 -23.57 -14.90
CA ALA A 12 -7.37 -23.26 -13.58
C ALA A 12 -7.56 -21.75 -13.33
N PHE A 13 -8.53 -21.40 -12.49
CA PHE A 13 -8.70 -20.03 -12.02
C PHE A 13 -7.51 -19.70 -11.10
N ALA A 14 -6.50 -19.02 -11.67
CA ALA A 14 -5.45 -18.40 -10.89
C ALA A 14 -6.09 -17.24 -10.09
N SER A 15 -6.36 -17.47 -8.80
CA SER A 15 -6.71 -16.39 -7.89
C SER A 15 -5.61 -15.33 -7.93
N PRO A 16 -5.93 -14.04 -8.16
CA PRO A 16 -4.93 -12.99 -7.99
C PRO A 16 -4.44 -13.02 -6.54
N LEU A 17 -3.12 -12.99 -6.37
CA LEU A 17 -2.52 -12.92 -5.05
C LEU A 17 -2.78 -11.51 -4.51
N ALA A 18 -3.77 -11.38 -3.63
CA ALA A 18 -4.19 -10.10 -3.10
C ALA A 18 -3.10 -9.54 -2.18
N ALA A 19 -2.41 -8.50 -2.64
CA ALA A 19 -1.44 -7.78 -1.82
C ALA A 19 -2.16 -7.17 -0.60
N GLU A 20 -1.57 -7.39 0.57
CA GLU A 20 -2.18 -7.04 1.85
C GLU A 20 -2.25 -5.51 2.01
N THR A 21 -3.47 -4.98 2.14
CA THR A 21 -3.69 -3.53 2.27
C THR A 21 -3.59 -3.16 3.75
N LEU A 22 -2.52 -2.44 4.10
CA LEU A 22 -2.28 -1.87 5.41
C LEU A 22 -3.18 -0.64 5.61
N TYR A 23 -3.92 -0.60 6.71
CA TYR A 23 -4.68 0.59 7.11
C TYR A 23 -3.79 1.52 7.94
N LEU A 24 -3.62 2.77 7.51
CA LEU A 24 -2.68 3.69 8.16
C LEU A 24 -3.38 4.65 9.13
N TYR A 25 -4.37 5.40 8.65
CA TYR A 25 -4.93 6.51 9.43
C TYR A 25 -6.34 6.91 8.98
N GLU A 26 -7.20 7.26 9.94
CA GLU A 26 -8.42 8.02 9.68
C GLU A 26 -8.16 9.49 10.04
N ASP A 27 -8.23 10.38 9.06
CA ASP A 27 -8.08 11.81 9.25
C ASP A 27 -9.45 12.51 9.22
N THR A 28 -9.67 13.38 10.21
CA THR A 28 -10.91 14.11 10.47
C THR A 28 -10.62 15.55 10.95
N HIS A 29 -9.59 16.21 10.41
CA HIS A 29 -8.77 17.21 11.14
C HIS A 29 -9.40 18.19 12.16
N ASP A 30 -10.15 19.28 11.90
CA ASP A 30 -11.02 19.77 10.81
C ASP A 30 -12.33 19.00 10.59
N LEU A 31 -12.32 18.04 9.67
CA LEU A 31 -13.51 17.61 8.93
C LEU A 31 -14.74 17.39 9.84
N PRO A 32 -15.82 18.17 9.66
CA PRO A 32 -17.05 17.95 10.41
C PRO A 32 -17.68 16.61 9.99
N PRO A 33 -18.27 15.84 10.92
CA PRO A 33 -18.98 14.61 10.58
C PRO A 33 -20.05 14.84 9.51
N PRO A 34 -20.21 13.93 8.52
CA PRO A 34 -19.62 12.60 8.44
C PRO A 34 -18.32 12.54 7.60
N TYR A 35 -17.70 13.68 7.27
CA TYR A 35 -16.57 13.73 6.34
C TYR A 35 -15.27 13.22 6.95
N LYS A 36 -14.47 12.54 6.12
CA LYS A 36 -13.22 11.86 6.49
C LYS A 36 -12.25 11.85 5.31
N GLN A 37 -10.97 11.67 5.59
CA GLN A 37 -9.94 11.29 4.63
C GLN A 37 -9.26 10.02 5.17
N TRP A 38 -9.19 8.97 4.36
CA TRP A 38 -8.60 7.69 4.75
C TRP A 38 -7.24 7.52 4.10
N TRP A 39 -6.30 6.97 4.85
CA TRP A 39 -4.94 6.68 4.39
C TRP A 39 -4.63 5.20 4.53
N SER A 40 -4.15 4.60 3.44
CA SER A 40 -3.88 3.18 3.30
C SER A 40 -2.60 2.94 2.50
N ALA A 41 -2.05 1.73 2.58
CA ALA A 41 -0.85 1.35 1.88
C ALA A 41 -0.93 -0.08 1.36
N ILE A 42 -0.25 -0.34 0.24
CA ILE A 42 0.01 -1.68 -0.28
C ILE A 42 1.53 -1.78 -0.44
N PRO A 43 2.23 -2.66 0.31
CA PRO A 43 3.65 -2.87 0.10
C PRO A 43 3.90 -3.46 -1.28
N GLU A 44 5.01 -3.09 -1.92
CA GLU A 44 5.49 -3.81 -3.10
C GLU A 44 5.78 -5.27 -2.73
N ASP A 45 5.51 -6.19 -3.66
CA ASP A 45 5.45 -7.63 -3.38
C ASP A 45 6.77 -8.16 -2.77
N LYS A 46 6.70 -9.17 -1.91
CA LYS A 46 7.78 -9.60 -0.96
C LYS A 46 9.03 -10.25 -1.62
N LYS A 47 9.55 -9.66 -2.70
CA LYS A 47 10.70 -10.10 -3.51
C LYS A 47 11.55 -8.92 -4.02
N TYR A 48 11.92 -8.01 -3.12
CA TYR A 48 13.23 -7.38 -3.21
C TYR A 48 14.09 -7.84 -2.04
N ASP A 49 15.36 -8.11 -2.35
CA ASP A 49 16.34 -8.72 -1.46
C ASP A 49 17.07 -7.63 -0.67
N GLU A 50 16.40 -7.07 0.35
CA GLU A 50 17.01 -6.25 1.39
C GLU A 50 16.04 -6.12 2.58
N GLN A 51 16.42 -6.60 3.77
CA GLN A 51 15.54 -6.59 4.96
C GLN A 51 15.22 -5.17 5.48
N THR A 52 15.97 -4.17 5.00
CA THR A 52 16.07 -2.81 5.53
C THR A 52 15.32 -1.77 4.70
N HIS A 53 14.99 -2.05 3.43
CA HIS A 53 14.45 -1.07 2.49
C HIS A 53 13.19 -1.62 1.80
N ARG A 54 12.12 -0.81 1.71
CA ARG A 54 10.84 -1.25 1.13
C ARG A 54 10.18 -0.15 0.30
N HIS A 55 9.63 -0.51 -0.87
CA HIS A 55 8.71 0.36 -1.60
C HIS A 55 7.27 0.12 -1.15
N VAL A 56 6.49 1.19 -1.05
CA VAL A 56 5.08 1.14 -0.67
C VAL A 56 4.25 2.03 -1.57
N TYR A 57 3.18 1.48 -2.12
CA TYR A 57 2.13 2.22 -2.80
C TYR A 57 1.16 2.77 -1.74
N VAL A 58 1.28 4.07 -1.42
CA VAL A 58 0.41 4.76 -0.46
C VAL A 58 -0.77 5.38 -1.21
N ARG A 59 -1.97 5.21 -0.67
CA ARG A 59 -3.22 5.72 -1.24
C ARG A 59 -4.01 6.48 -0.19
N GLY A 60 -4.45 7.69 -0.57
CA GLY A 60 -5.43 8.47 0.17
C GLY A 60 -6.73 8.62 -0.63
N ASP A 61 -7.87 8.49 0.04
CA ASP A 61 -9.19 8.73 -0.55
C ASP A 61 -10.06 9.49 0.46
N GLY A 62 -10.97 10.35 -0.03
CA GLY A 62 -11.99 10.93 0.84
C GLY A 62 -12.36 12.37 0.49
N LYS A 63 -12.56 13.18 1.54
CA LYS A 63 -13.16 14.51 1.42
C LYS A 63 -12.27 15.55 0.74
N TYR A 64 -10.96 15.47 0.90
CA TYR A 64 -10.03 16.42 0.26
C TYR A 64 -9.69 16.01 -1.17
N GLY A 65 -9.84 14.72 -1.50
CA GLY A 65 -9.63 14.16 -2.84
C GLY A 65 -8.72 12.95 -2.80
N ASP A 66 -8.28 12.51 -3.98
CA ASP A 66 -7.48 11.30 -4.13
C ASP A 66 -5.97 11.62 -4.02
N PHE A 67 -5.22 10.71 -3.41
CA PHE A 67 -3.75 10.69 -3.38
C PHE A 67 -3.25 9.31 -3.82
N PHE A 68 -2.22 9.29 -4.65
CA PHE A 68 -1.46 8.10 -5.04
C PHE A 68 0.02 8.43 -4.97
N GLY A 69 0.79 7.67 -4.20
CA GLY A 69 2.24 7.88 -4.07
C GLY A 69 3.02 6.58 -3.96
N VAL A 70 4.28 6.61 -4.39
CA VAL A 70 5.25 5.55 -4.15
C VAL A 70 6.26 6.07 -3.14
N LEU A 71 6.25 5.50 -1.94
CA LEU A 71 7.16 5.85 -0.85
C LEU A 71 8.31 4.84 -0.80
N TYR A 72 9.55 5.34 -0.79
CA TYR A 72 10.72 4.59 -0.37
C TYR A 72 10.83 4.63 1.16
N VAL A 73 11.01 3.48 1.78
CA VAL A 73 11.14 3.36 3.23
C VAL A 73 12.46 2.69 3.61
N ASP A 74 13.39 3.50 4.09
CA ASP A 74 14.54 3.04 4.88
C ASP A 74 14.08 2.78 6.32
N CYS A 75 14.11 1.52 6.76
CA CYS A 75 13.73 1.11 8.11
C CYS A 75 14.79 1.40 9.18
N ILE A 76 16.05 1.65 8.79
CA ILE A 76 17.17 1.98 9.70
C ILE A 76 17.20 3.49 9.98
N ASN A 77 17.14 4.32 8.93
CA ASN A 77 17.27 5.78 9.01
C ASN A 77 15.96 6.45 8.53
N PRO A 78 15.02 6.80 9.44
CA PRO A 78 13.74 7.39 9.07
C PRO A 78 13.82 8.66 8.21
N GLU A 79 14.91 9.41 8.34
CA GLU A 79 15.20 10.65 7.59
C GLU A 79 15.51 10.44 6.10
N TYR A 80 15.78 9.20 5.66
CA TYR A 80 16.01 8.86 4.24
C TYR A 80 14.77 8.22 3.59
N SER A 81 13.62 8.20 4.25
CA SER A 81 12.34 7.93 3.59
C SER A 81 11.97 9.08 2.65
N GLU A 82 11.71 8.77 1.37
CA GLU A 82 11.33 9.78 0.37
C GLU A 82 10.21 9.32 -0.57
N TRP A 83 9.49 10.28 -1.16
CA TRP A 83 8.47 10.03 -2.16
C TRP A 83 9.12 9.94 -3.56
N LEU A 84 9.16 8.73 -4.12
CA LEU A 84 9.70 8.47 -5.46
C LEU A 84 8.76 9.00 -6.57
N ALA A 85 7.45 8.99 -6.30
CA ALA A 85 6.43 9.55 -7.17
C ALA A 85 5.17 9.93 -6.37
N VAL A 86 4.45 10.95 -6.80
CA VAL A 86 3.12 11.33 -6.30
C VAL A 86 2.19 11.77 -7.43
N GLY A 87 0.88 11.68 -7.21
CA GLY A 87 -0.16 12.21 -8.08
C GLY A 87 -1.56 12.08 -7.47
N GLY A 88 -2.54 12.74 -8.08
CA GLY A 88 -3.91 12.82 -7.57
C GLY A 88 -4.39 14.28 -7.52
N SER A 89 -5.32 14.56 -6.62
CA SER A 89 -5.73 15.92 -6.25
C SER A 89 -4.91 16.47 -5.08
N LEU A 90 -4.31 15.58 -4.28
CA LEU A 90 -3.44 15.89 -3.14
C LEU A 90 -1.97 15.63 -3.49
N ASN A 91 -1.07 16.19 -2.68
CA ASN A 91 0.37 16.10 -2.81
C ASN A 91 1.03 15.48 -1.56
N SER A 92 2.36 15.30 -1.57
CA SER A 92 3.13 14.71 -0.46
C SER A 92 3.01 15.46 0.87
N GLU A 93 2.80 16.79 0.83
CA GLU A 93 2.64 17.64 2.03
C GLU A 93 1.25 17.48 2.69
N ASP A 94 0.25 16.99 1.94
CA ASP A 94 -1.10 16.74 2.44
C ASP A 94 -1.22 15.40 3.20
N VAL A 95 -0.18 14.56 3.19
CA VAL A 95 -0.18 13.25 3.85
C VAL A 95 0.15 13.40 5.34
N PRO A 96 -0.75 13.07 6.28
CA PRO A 96 -0.49 13.28 7.70
C PRO A 96 0.70 12.49 8.21
N ASN A 97 1.59 13.14 8.99
CA ASN A 97 2.75 12.51 9.61
C ASN A 97 2.40 11.20 10.37
N GLN A 98 1.21 11.12 10.98
CA GLN A 98 0.76 9.92 11.67
C GLN A 98 0.55 8.72 10.73
N ALA A 99 0.12 8.95 9.48
CA ALA A 99 -0.01 7.88 8.48
C ALA A 99 1.37 7.31 8.10
N ILE A 100 2.39 8.18 7.98
CA ILE A 100 3.79 7.77 7.72
C ILE A 100 4.37 7.01 8.92
N VAL A 101 4.15 7.49 10.15
CA VAL A 101 4.57 6.80 11.38
C VAL A 101 3.94 5.41 11.48
N ASN A 102 2.63 5.31 11.27
CA ASN A 102 1.91 4.03 11.33
C ASN A 102 2.40 3.07 10.22
N LEU A 103 2.59 3.57 9.00
CA LEU A 103 3.14 2.78 7.90
C LEU A 103 4.51 2.20 8.24
N ARG A 104 5.42 3.02 8.77
CA ARG A 104 6.76 2.58 9.19
C ARG A 104 6.70 1.52 10.28
N LEU A 105 5.81 1.65 11.26
CA LEU A 105 5.64 0.64 12.30
C LEU A 105 5.19 -0.70 11.70
N GLU A 106 4.15 -0.73 10.87
CA GLU A 106 3.64 -1.97 10.26
C GLU A 106 4.70 -2.66 9.39
N ILE A 107 5.40 -1.94 8.52
CA ILE A 107 6.37 -2.57 7.60
C ILE A 107 7.72 -2.87 8.25
N CYS A 108 8.25 -2.01 9.13
CA CYS A 108 9.60 -2.19 9.68
C CYS A 108 9.64 -3.12 10.90
N SER A 109 8.54 -3.26 11.67
CA SER A 109 8.51 -4.20 12.82
C SER A 109 8.54 -5.67 12.38
N ASN A 110 8.17 -5.95 11.12
CA ASN A 110 8.29 -7.27 10.47
C ASN A 110 9.75 -7.59 10.09
N GLY A 111 10.63 -7.56 11.10
CA GLY A 111 12.06 -7.87 11.04
C GLY A 111 12.61 -8.50 12.32
N GLU A 112 11.90 -8.42 13.46
CA GLU A 112 12.24 -9.13 14.69
C GLU A 112 11.41 -10.42 14.83
N GLU A 113 11.90 -11.51 14.24
CA GLU A 113 11.49 -12.87 14.67
C GLU A 113 12.18 -13.20 16.00
N THR A 114 11.40 -13.26 17.09
CA THR A 114 11.85 -13.58 18.46
C THR A 114 11.66 -15.05 18.82
#